data_AF-A0A9Q9BU96-F1
#
_entry.id   AF-A0A9Q9BU96-F1
#
_cell.length_a   1.000
_cell.length_b   1.000
_cell.length_c   1.000
_cell.angle_alpha   90.00
_cell.angle_beta   90.00
_cell.angle_gamma   90.00
#
_symmetry.space_group_name_H-M   'P 1'
#
loop_
_entity.id
_entity.type
_entity.pdbx_description
1 polymer ?
#
loop_
_entity_poly.entity_id
_entity_poly.type
_entity_poly.pdbx_seq_one_letter_code
_entity_poly.pdbx_strand_id
1 'polypeptide(L)'
;MTDNKLNQEIKKEKERFFRILQNQGVKAARSELIENINRENFDNFYRGEPQNARSTNPLYKVIEELIEDYQQALSDKEEMFKQFVLHHKEFKQWLADKEK
;
A
#
# COMPACT_ATOMS: atom_id res chain seq x y z
N MET A 1 27.02 -12.80 5.45
CA MET A 1 26.51 -13.17 4.10
C MET A 1 24.97 -13.29 4.06
N THR A 2 24.27 -13.28 5.19
CA THR A 2 22.80 -13.40 5.30
C THR A 2 22.04 -12.14 4.89
N ASP A 3 22.53 -10.95 5.23
CA ASP A 3 21.81 -9.69 5.00
C ASP A 3 21.56 -9.37 3.52
N ASN A 4 22.48 -9.80 2.64
CA ASN A 4 22.35 -9.54 1.21
C ASN A 4 21.24 -10.39 0.56
N LYS A 5 20.99 -11.61 1.08
CA LYS A 5 19.88 -12.45 0.60
C LYS A 5 18.53 -11.93 1.07
N LEU A 6 18.41 -11.58 2.35
CA LEU A 6 17.19 -11.00 2.91
C LEU A 6 16.81 -9.69 2.21
N ASN A 7 17.78 -8.81 1.95
CA ASN A 7 17.52 -7.56 1.23
C ASN A 7 17.05 -7.79 -0.23
N GLN A 8 17.56 -8.82 -0.90
CA GLN A 8 17.10 -9.18 -2.24
C GLN A 8 15.67 -9.73 -2.23
N GLU A 9 15.31 -10.54 -1.24
CA GLU A 9 13.94 -11.03 -1.05
C GLU A 9 12.98 -9.89 -0.76
N ILE A 10 13.35 -8.97 0.14
CA ILE A 10 12.57 -7.77 0.43
C ILE A 10 12.34 -6.96 -0.84
N LYS A 11 13.38 -6.74 -1.65
CA LYS A 11 13.26 -5.98 -2.89
C LYS A 11 12.28 -6.66 -3.87
N LYS A 12 12.39 -7.98 -4.05
CA LYS A 12 11.52 -8.74 -4.95
C LYS A 12 10.06 -8.69 -4.50
N GLU A 13 9.80 -8.92 -3.20
CA GLU A 13 8.43 -8.85 -2.67
C GLU A 13 7.87 -7.43 -2.75
N LYS A 14 8.67 -6.39 -2.48
CA LYS A 14 8.24 -5.00 -2.71
C LYS A 14 7.82 -4.77 -4.15
N GLU A 15 8.63 -5.17 -5.12
CA GLU A 15 8.32 -5.02 -6.54
C GLU A 15 7.05 -5.78 -6.93
N ARG A 16 6.85 -6.98 -6.40
CA ARG A 16 5.64 -7.79 -6.60
C ARG A 16 4.40 -7.11 -6.04
N PHE A 17 4.42 -6.70 -4.77
CA PHE A 17 3.30 -6.01 -4.14
C PHE A 17 3.01 -4.66 -4.78
N PHE A 18 4.04 -3.94 -5.22
CA PHE A 18 3.87 -2.70 -5.96
C PHE A 18 3.11 -2.90 -7.27
N ARG A 19 3.38 -3.99 -8.01
CA ARG A 19 2.59 -4.34 -9.20
C ARG A 19 1.13 -4.66 -8.87
N ILE A 20 0.87 -5.35 -7.76
CA ILE A 20 -0.51 -5.62 -7.30
C ILE A 20 -1.21 -4.29 -6.97
N LEU A 21 -0.54 -3.41 -6.23
CA LEU A 21 -1.06 -2.07 -5.90
C LEU A 21 -1.41 -1.27 -7.17
N GLN A 22 -0.52 -1.25 -8.17
CA GLN A 22 -0.75 -0.53 -9.42
C GLN A 22 -1.89 -1.11 -10.27
N ASN A 23 -2.02 -2.43 -10.32
CA ASN A 23 -2.95 -3.09 -11.25
C ASN A 23 -4.31 -3.40 -10.63
N GLN A 24 -4.36 -3.62 -9.31
CA GLN A 24 -5.53 -4.17 -8.61
C GLN A 24 -5.91 -3.35 -7.36
N GLY A 25 -5.02 -2.45 -6.91
CA GLY A 25 -5.29 -1.53 -5.81
C GLY A 25 -5.01 -2.09 -4.40
N VAL A 26 -5.24 -1.22 -3.41
CA VAL A 26 -4.91 -1.44 -1.98
C VAL A 26 -5.59 -2.69 -1.42
N LYS A 27 -6.87 -2.91 -1.75
CA LYS A 27 -7.63 -4.05 -1.21
C LYS A 27 -7.02 -5.39 -1.63
N ALA A 28 -6.66 -5.54 -2.90
CA ALA A 28 -6.03 -6.76 -3.41
C ALA A 28 -4.67 -7.00 -2.75
N ALA A 29 -3.84 -5.95 -2.64
CA ALA A 29 -2.55 -6.04 -1.95
C ALA A 29 -2.70 -6.44 -0.47
N ARG A 30 -3.67 -5.89 0.27
CA ARG A 30 -3.93 -6.29 1.67
C ARG A 30 -4.38 -7.75 1.77
N SER A 31 -5.26 -8.19 0.88
CA SER A 31 -5.69 -9.60 0.83
C SER A 31 -4.52 -10.55 0.59
N GLU A 32 -3.67 -10.24 -0.39
CA GLU A 32 -2.46 -11.03 -0.69
C GLU A 32 -1.51 -11.11 0.52
N LEU A 33 -1.29 -9.99 1.22
CA LEU A 33 -0.46 -9.97 2.42
C LEU A 33 -1.02 -10.87 3.53
N ILE A 34 -2.33 -10.82 3.75
CA ILE A 34 -3.01 -11.66 4.75
C ILE A 34 -2.87 -13.14 4.38
N GLU A 35 -3.05 -13.51 3.12
CA GLU A 35 -2.89 -14.89 2.66
C GLU A 35 -1.46 -15.39 2.86
N ASN A 36 -0.45 -14.57 2.56
CA ASN A 36 0.95 -14.90 2.81
C ASN A 36 1.25 -15.12 4.30
N ILE A 37 0.79 -14.22 5.16
CA ILE A 37 0.93 -14.34 6.62
C ILE A 37 0.27 -15.63 7.12
N ASN A 38 -0.95 -15.92 6.65
CA ASN A 38 -1.68 -17.12 7.05
C ASN A 38 -0.98 -18.39 6.59
N ARG A 39 -0.41 -18.39 5.38
CA ARG A 39 0.37 -19.52 4.87
C ARG A 39 1.61 -19.78 5.74
N GLU A 40 2.36 -18.73 6.08
CA GLU A 40 3.52 -18.88 6.95
C GLU A 40 3.15 -19.33 8.36
N ASN A 41 2.07 -18.79 8.93
CA ASN A 41 1.57 -19.25 10.23
C ASN A 41 1.13 -20.72 10.17
N PHE A 42 0.52 -21.14 9.08
CA PHE A 42 0.15 -22.54 8.86
C PHE A 42 1.39 -23.43 8.79
N ASP A 43 2.41 -23.04 8.04
CA ASP A 43 3.69 -23.75 7.97
C ASP A 43 4.37 -23.82 9.35
N ASN A 44 4.35 -22.71 10.11
CA ASN A 44 4.88 -22.65 11.46
C ASN A 44 4.13 -23.61 12.40
N PHE A 45 2.81 -23.74 12.26
CA PHE A 45 2.03 -24.72 13.02
C PHE A 45 2.54 -26.15 12.80
N TYR A 46 2.81 -26.57 11.55
CA TYR A 46 3.37 -27.90 11.28
C TYR A 46 4.79 -28.08 11.80
N ARG A 47 5.56 -26.99 11.91
CA ARG A 47 6.91 -27.01 12.49
C ARG A 47 6.92 -26.89 14.03
N GLY A 48 5.78 -26.67 14.67
CA GLY A 48 5.70 -26.38 16.11
C GLY A 48 6.28 -25.00 16.48
N GLU A 49 6.34 -24.08 15.52
CA GLU A 49 6.86 -22.73 15.66
C GLU A 49 5.74 -21.72 15.97
N PRO A 50 6.07 -20.52 16.51
CA PRO A 50 5.08 -19.48 16.76
C PRO A 50 4.31 -19.02 15.50
N GLN A 51 2.99 -18.93 15.61
CA GLN A 51 2.08 -18.50 14.54
C GLN A 51 1.87 -16.98 14.56
N ASN A 52 2.97 -16.24 14.63
CA ASN A 52 2.99 -14.79 14.72
C ASN A 52 3.83 -14.14 13.60
N ALA A 53 3.81 -14.75 12.41
CA ALA A 53 4.60 -14.35 11.25
C ALA A 53 4.46 -12.86 10.91
N ARG A 54 3.27 -12.27 11.12
CA ARG A 54 3.05 -10.82 10.95
C ARG A 54 4.03 -9.96 11.77
N SER A 55 4.32 -10.37 13.00
CA SER A 55 5.22 -9.65 13.91
C SER A 55 6.68 -10.07 13.82
N THR A 56 6.97 -11.28 13.33
CA THR A 56 8.31 -11.87 13.35
C THR A 56 9.00 -11.85 12.00
N ASN A 57 8.25 -11.81 10.90
CA ASN A 57 8.82 -11.73 9.56
C ASN A 57 9.01 -10.25 9.13
N PRO A 58 10.26 -9.77 9.00
CA PRO A 58 10.52 -8.38 8.60
C PRO A 58 10.02 -8.05 7.20
N LEU A 59 9.82 -9.05 6.32
CA LEU A 59 9.22 -8.83 5.00
C LEU A 59 7.81 -8.26 5.14
N TYR A 60 6.96 -8.83 5.98
CA TYR A 60 5.56 -8.41 6.07
C TYR A 60 5.40 -7.01 6.62
N LYS A 61 6.24 -6.62 7.59
CA LYS A 61 6.27 -5.24 8.07
C LYS A 61 6.55 -4.25 6.93
N VAL A 62 7.57 -4.55 6.15
CA VAL A 62 8.02 -3.68 5.06
C VAL A 62 7.00 -3.61 3.90
N ILE A 63 6.26 -4.70 3.66
CA ILE A 63 5.15 -4.71 2.70
C ILE A 63 3.92 -3.97 3.23
N GLU A 64 3.63 -4.07 4.52
CA GLU A 64 2.54 -3.33 5.17
C GLU A 64 2.78 -1.82 5.07
N GLU A 65 4.00 -1.35 5.37
CA GLU A 65 4.42 0.05 5.16
C GLU A 65 4.23 0.50 3.71
N LEU A 66 4.63 -0.32 2.72
CA LEU A 66 4.44 -0.01 1.29
C LEU A 66 2.95 0.17 0.92
N ILE A 67 2.08 -0.69 1.47
CA ILE A 67 0.63 -0.62 1.20
C ILE A 67 0.03 0.65 1.83
N GLU A 68 0.46 1.00 3.05
CA GLU A 68 0.01 2.20 3.75
C GLU A 68 0.46 3.48 3.04
N ASP A 69 1.74 3.56 2.64
CA ASP A 69 2.29 4.67 1.86
C ASP A 69 1.51 4.87 0.55
N TYR A 70 1.22 3.77 -0.15
CA TYR A 70 0.45 3.83 -1.39
C TYR A 70 -1.00 4.30 -1.16
N GLN A 71 -1.63 3.83 -0.08
CA GLN A 71 -2.98 4.26 0.30
C GLN A 71 -3.02 5.75 0.64
N GLN A 72 -2.01 6.26 1.36
CA GLN A 72 -1.90 7.68 1.68
C GLN A 72 -1.71 8.51 0.41
N ALA A 73 -0.81 8.09 -0.49
CA ALA A 73 -0.57 8.78 -1.76
C ALA A 73 -1.81 8.86 -2.66
N LEU A 74 -2.71 7.86 -2.60
CA LEU A 74 -4.01 7.93 -3.28
C LEU A 74 -4.94 8.95 -2.63
N SER A 75 -5.02 8.97 -1.30
CA SER A 75 -5.82 9.93 -0.54
C SER A 75 -5.39 11.37 -0.82
N ASP A 76 -4.08 11.63 -0.84
CA ASP A 76 -3.53 12.96 -1.10
C ASP A 76 -3.86 13.46 -2.51
N LYS A 77 -3.84 12.56 -3.51
CA LYS A 77 -4.25 12.87 -4.88
C LYS A 77 -5.73 13.17 -4.99
N GLU A 78 -6.57 12.42 -4.28
CA GLU A 78 -8.00 12.67 -4.26
C GLU A 78 -8.31 14.04 -3.64
N GLU A 79 -7.64 14.38 -2.55
CA GLU A 79 -7.79 15.68 -1.89
C GLU A 79 -7.35 16.83 -2.81
N MET A 80 -6.17 16.71 -3.44
CA MET A 80 -5.69 17.70 -4.42
C MET A 80 -6.69 17.91 -5.57
N PHE A 81 -7.31 16.83 -6.06
CA PHE A 81 -8.30 16.93 -7.12
C PHE A 81 -9.58 17.63 -6.65
N LYS A 82 -10.07 17.35 -5.43
CA LYS A 82 -11.22 18.05 -4.84
C LYS A 82 -10.97 19.55 -4.70
N GLN A 83 -9.79 19.94 -4.20
CA GLN A 83 -9.38 21.34 -4.08
C GLN A 83 -9.33 22.04 -5.44
N PHE A 84 -8.77 21.37 -6.45
CA PHE A 84 -8.76 21.90 -7.83
C PHE A 84 -10.18 22.16 -8.36
N VAL A 85 -11.10 21.20 -8.19
CA VAL A 85 -12.49 21.34 -8.66
C VAL A 85 -13.19 22.50 -7.94
N LEU A 86 -12.96 22.66 -6.63
CA LEU A 86 -13.53 23.75 -5.83
C LEU A 86 -13.04 25.11 -6.34
N HIS A 87 -11.72 25.30 -6.44
CA HIS A 87 -11.14 26.55 -6.91
C HIS A 87 -11.54 26.90 -8.34
N HIS A 88 -11.66 25.91 -9.22
CA HIS A 88 -12.16 26.14 -10.58
C HIS A 88 -13.60 26.64 -10.60
N LYS A 89 -14.45 26.11 -9.71
CA LYS A 89 -15.84 26.57 -9.58
C LYS A 89 -15.89 28.00 -9.03
N GLU A 90 -15.12 28.30 -7.99
CA GLU A 90 -15.00 29.65 -7.41
C GLU A 90 -14.51 30.67 -8.44
N PHE A 91 -13.49 30.30 -9.21
CA PHE A 91 -12.95 31.14 -10.28
C PHE A 91 -13.99 31.42 -11.37
N LYS A 92 -14.75 30.40 -11.81
CA LYS A 92 -15.84 30.58 -12.78
C LYS A 92 -16.95 31.49 -12.25
N GLN A 93 -17.31 31.35 -10.97
CA GLN A 93 -18.31 32.21 -10.35
C GLN A 93 -17.83 33.66 -10.31
N TRP A 94 -16.57 33.88 -9.91
CA TRP A 94 -15.97 35.21 -9.90
C TRP A 94 -15.95 35.86 -11.29
N LEU A 95 -15.65 35.12 -12.36
CA LEU A 95 -15.75 35.62 -13.74
C LEU A 95 -17.18 36.04 -14.09
N ALA A 96 -18.17 35.19 -13.79
CA ALA A 96 -19.57 35.49 -14.07
C ALA A 96 -20.10 36.71 -13.30
N ASP A 97 -19.59 36.93 -12.08
CA ASP A 97 -19.94 38.10 -11.26
C ASP A 97 -19.27 39.39 -11.75
N LYS A 98 -18.15 39.29 -12.50
CA LYS A 98 -17.45 40.43 -13.12
C LYS A 98 -18.03 40.85 -14.49
N GLU A 99 -18.74 39.94 -15.15
CA GLU A 99 -19.40 40.19 -16.43
C GLU A 99 -20.83 40.78 -16.28
N LYS A 100 -21.31 40.96 -15.04
CA LYS A 100 -22.57 41.65 -14.68
C LYS A 100 -22.32 43.07 -14.20
#